data_AF-A0A7C7UUS2-F1
#
_entry.id   AF-A0A7C7UUS2-F1
#
_cell.length_a   1.000
_cell.length_b   1.000
_cell.length_c   1.000
_cell.angle_alpha   90.00
_cell.angle_beta   90.00
_cell.angle_gamma   90.00
#
_symmetry.space_group_name_H-M   'P 1'
#
loop_
_entity.id
_entity.type
_entity.pdbx_description
1 polymer ?
#
loop_
_entity_poly.entity_id
_entity_poly.type
_entity_poly.pdbx_seq_one_letter_code
_entity_poly.pdbx_strand_id
1 'polypeptide(L)'
;INVAPDAFVDAIKDKEPQLVGMSALLTTTREAMKVTIEAIAQAGLRDRVKIMVGGAPVTARFAEEIGADGYAPDAGAAVDKARELINA
;
A
#
# COMPACT_ATOMS: atom_id res chain seq x y z
N ILE A 1 -10.76 -4.21 6.11
CA ILE A 1 -10.09 -2.90 6.14
C ILE A 1 -11.06 -1.94 6.84
N ASN A 2 -10.62 -1.16 7.83
CA ASN A 2 -11.49 -0.21 8.53
C ASN A 2 -11.53 1.17 7.83
N VAL A 3 -10.58 1.42 6.91
CA VAL A 3 -10.47 2.67 6.14
C VAL A 3 -10.96 2.46 4.72
N ALA A 4 -12.02 3.14 4.30
CA ALA A 4 -12.56 2.99 2.94
C ALA A 4 -11.50 3.33 1.86
N PRO A 5 -11.50 2.66 0.69
CA PRO A 5 -10.63 3.01 -0.44
C PRO A 5 -10.65 4.50 -0.79
N ASP A 6 -11.82 5.13 -0.75
CA ASP A 6 -11.99 6.55 -1.04
C ASP A 6 -11.19 7.45 -0.08
N ALA A 7 -11.09 7.08 1.20
CA ALA A 7 -10.30 7.83 2.16
C ALA A 7 -8.80 7.81 1.84
N PHE A 8 -8.29 6.74 1.21
CA PHE A 8 -6.91 6.73 0.70
C PHE A 8 -6.77 7.66 -0.50
N VAL A 9 -7.70 7.61 -1.44
CA VAL A 9 -7.71 8.49 -2.63
C VAL A 9 -7.75 9.96 -2.21
N ASP A 10 -8.61 10.32 -1.27
CA ASP A 10 -8.74 11.68 -0.78
C ASP A 10 -7.49 12.13 -0.01
N ALA A 11 -6.94 11.28 0.85
CA ALA A 11 -5.70 11.58 1.56
C ALA A 11 -4.50 11.76 0.62
N ILE A 12 -4.43 10.99 -0.47
CA ILE A 12 -3.38 11.13 -1.49
C ILE A 12 -3.53 12.48 -2.21
N LYS A 13 -4.76 12.88 -2.55
CA LYS A 13 -5.03 14.17 -3.21
C LYS A 13 -4.71 15.36 -2.31
N ASP A 14 -5.05 15.27 -1.02
CA ASP A 14 -4.89 16.35 -0.05
C ASP A 14 -3.44 16.54 0.40
N LYS A 15 -2.72 15.44 0.65
CA LYS A 15 -1.38 15.48 1.28
C LYS A 15 -0.23 15.22 0.33
N GLU A 16 -0.52 14.77 -0.89
CA GLU A 16 0.47 14.42 -1.92
C GLU A 16 1.64 13.57 -1.37
N PRO A 17 1.37 12.46 -0.66
CA PRO A 17 2.42 11.67 -0.01
C PRO A 17 3.29 10.96 -1.04
N GLN A 18 4.56 10.74 -0.72
CA GLN A 18 5.45 9.93 -1.56
C GLN A 18 5.18 8.42 -1.43
N LEU A 19 4.69 7.99 -0.26
CA LEU A 19 4.49 6.59 0.09
C LEU A 19 3.17 6.39 0.85
N VAL A 20 2.42 5.35 0.46
CA VAL A 20 1.21 4.88 1.13
C VAL A 20 1.46 3.49 1.67
N GLY A 21 1.37 3.34 2.99
CA GLY A 21 1.50 2.05 3.67
C GLY A 21 0.13 1.45 3.98
N MET A 22 -0.07 0.17 3.68
CA MET A 22 -1.26 -0.58 4.09
C MET A 22 -0.87 -1.79 4.93
N SER A 23 -1.61 -2.03 6.02
CA SER A 23 -1.42 -3.19 6.90
C SER A 23 -2.68 -4.04 6.98
N ALA A 24 -2.51 -5.35 6.88
CA ALA A 24 -3.59 -6.33 7.00
C ALA A 24 -3.16 -7.42 7.99
N LEU A 25 -4.02 -7.73 8.96
CA LEU A 25 -3.78 -8.82 9.92
C LEU A 25 -4.75 -9.99 9.74
N LEU A 26 -5.79 -9.84 8.92
CA LEU A 26 -6.79 -10.87 8.63
C LEU A 26 -6.77 -11.24 7.15
N THR A 27 -7.10 -12.48 6.83
CA THR A 27 -7.20 -12.96 5.43
C THR A 27 -8.25 -12.19 4.62
N THR A 28 -9.38 -11.80 5.22
CA THR A 28 -10.39 -10.95 4.57
C THR A 28 -9.89 -9.52 4.30
N THR A 29 -8.95 -9.03 5.11
CA THR A 29 -8.35 -7.70 4.88
C THR A 29 -7.30 -7.69 3.77
N ARG A 30 -6.81 -8.87 3.38
CA ARG A 30 -5.88 -9.05 2.26
C ARG A 30 -6.54 -8.65 0.93
N GLU A 31 -7.74 -9.16 0.64
CA GLU A 31 -8.47 -8.81 -0.60
C GLU A 31 -8.82 -7.32 -0.66
N ALA A 32 -9.16 -6.71 0.47
CA ALA A 32 -9.47 -5.29 0.53
C ALA A 32 -8.28 -4.40 0.12
N MET A 33 -7.03 -4.83 0.34
CA MET A 33 -5.84 -4.10 -0.15
C MET A 33 -5.84 -3.98 -1.67
N LYS A 34 -6.23 -5.05 -2.37
CA LYS A 34 -6.33 -5.04 -3.83
C LYS A 34 -7.34 -4.00 -4.31
N VAL A 35 -8.53 -3.98 -3.69
CA VAL A 35 -9.59 -3.01 -4.01
C VAL A 35 -9.11 -1.58 -3.77
N THR A 36 -8.34 -1.33 -2.71
CA THR A 36 -7.76 0.00 -2.45
C THR A 36 -6.75 0.41 -3.53
N ILE A 37 -5.85 -0.48 -3.95
CA ILE A 37 -4.89 -0.18 -5.02
C ILE A 37 -5.61 0.10 -6.35
N GLU A 38 -6.63 -0.70 -6.67
CA GLU A 38 -7.46 -0.50 -7.86
C GLU A 38 -8.17 0.85 -7.83
N ALA A 39 -8.73 1.25 -6.68
CA ALA A 39 -9.35 2.57 -6.53
C ALA A 39 -8.36 3.73 -6.72
N ILE A 40 -7.13 3.60 -6.19
CA ILE A 40 -6.05 4.57 -6.37
C ILE A 40 -5.65 4.67 -7.85
N ALA A 41 -5.60 3.53 -8.56
CA ALA A 41 -5.33 3.48 -9.99
C ALA A 41 -6.45 4.08 -10.83
N GLN A 42 -7.72 3.78 -10.51
CA GLN A 42 -8.88 4.38 -11.17
C GLN A 42 -8.95 5.89 -10.97
N ALA A 43 -8.49 6.40 -9.82
CA ALA A 43 -8.37 7.82 -9.55
C ALA A 43 -7.20 8.50 -10.30
N GLY A 44 -6.38 7.75 -11.05
CA GLY A 44 -5.21 8.27 -11.77
C GLY A 44 -4.05 8.68 -10.87
N LEU A 45 -4.00 8.17 -9.63
CA LEU A 45 -3.00 8.55 -8.63
C LEU A 45 -1.89 7.51 -8.45
N ARG A 46 -2.03 6.34 -9.09
CA ARG A 46 -1.12 5.20 -8.91
C ARG A 46 0.35 5.52 -9.26
N ASP A 47 0.59 6.38 -10.24
CA ASP A 47 1.93 6.77 -10.66
C ASP A 47 2.55 7.86 -9.78
N ARG A 48 1.74 8.53 -8.96
CA ARG A 48 2.16 9.65 -8.11
C ARG A 48 2.68 9.19 -6.75
N VAL A 49 2.29 8.01 -6.30
CA VAL A 49 2.60 7.50 -4.96
C VAL A 49 3.16 6.09 -5.05
N LYS A 50 4.11 5.78 -4.16
CA LYS A 50 4.55 4.40 -3.94
C LYS A 50 3.61 3.72 -2.95
N ILE A 51 3.29 2.45 -3.20
CA ILE A 51 2.40 1.67 -2.33
C ILE A 51 3.19 0.52 -1.71
N MET A 52 3.22 0.47 -0.38
CA MET A 52 3.85 -0.61 0.37
C MET A 52 2.82 -1.36 1.22
N VAL A 53 2.90 -2.68 1.24
CA VAL A 53 2.00 -3.55 2.01
C VAL A 53 2.73 -4.38 3.04
N GLY A 54 2.07 -4.67 4.16
CA GLY A 54 2.62 -5.52 5.21
C GLY A 54 1.55 -6.14 6.12
N GLY A 55 2.03 -6.95 7.06
CA GLY A 55 1.20 -7.64 8.06
C GLY A 55 1.32 -9.16 8.00
N ALA A 56 0.87 -9.84 9.07
CA ALA A 56 1.11 -11.27 9.29
C ALA A 56 0.68 -12.22 8.14
N PRO A 57 -0.47 -12.03 7.47
CA PRO A 57 -0.89 -12.88 6.34
C PRO A 57 -0.41 -12.37 4.97
N VAL A 58 0.42 -11.31 4.91
CA VAL A 58 0.90 -10.69 3.68
C VAL A 58 2.27 -11.28 3.31
N THR A 59 2.45 -11.60 2.03
CA THR A 59 3.71 -12.10 1.48
C THR A 59 4.18 -11.21 0.34
N ALA A 60 5.47 -11.27 0.01
CA ALA A 60 6.03 -10.57 -1.15
C ALA A 60 5.29 -10.92 -2.45
N ARG A 61 5.01 -12.22 -2.66
CA ARG A 61 4.23 -12.69 -3.81
C ARG A 61 2.84 -12.03 -3.87
N PHE A 62 2.17 -11.91 -2.73
CA PHE A 62 0.86 -11.25 -2.73
C PHE A 62 0.96 -9.77 -3.07
N ALA A 63 1.98 -9.08 -2.55
CA ALA A 63 2.23 -7.67 -2.86
C ALA A 63 2.41 -7.45 -4.37
N GLU A 64 3.17 -8.32 -5.03
CA GLU A 64 3.33 -8.30 -6.49
C GLU A 64 2.02 -8.59 -7.21
N GLU A 65 1.26 -9.61 -6.76
CA GLU A 65 -0.02 -10.00 -7.35
C GLU A 65 -1.07 -8.87 -7.34
N ILE A 66 -1.04 -7.98 -6.34
CA ILE A 66 -1.96 -6.83 -6.24
C ILE A 66 -1.39 -5.53 -6.82
N GLY A 67 -0.15 -5.55 -7.32
CA GLY A 67 0.52 -4.39 -7.88
C GLY A 67 0.97 -3.36 -6.84
N ALA A 68 1.34 -3.80 -5.63
CA ALA A 68 2.06 -2.96 -4.68
C ALA A 68 3.53 -2.80 -5.13
N ASP A 69 4.13 -1.64 -4.83
CA ASP A 69 5.53 -1.36 -5.15
C ASP A 69 6.50 -2.00 -4.14
N GLY A 70 6.05 -2.27 -2.92
CA GLY A 70 6.88 -2.92 -1.92
C GLY A 70 6.13 -3.75 -0.88
N TYR A 71 6.89 -4.63 -0.26
CA TYR A 71 6.48 -5.46 0.85
C TYR A 71 7.54 -5.42 1.94
N ALA A 72 7.09 -5.44 3.20
CA ALA A 72 7.97 -5.61 4.34
C ALA A 72 7.38 -6.61 5.36
N PRO A 73 8.18 -7.57 5.86
CA PRO A 73 7.72 -8.55 6.84
C PRO A 73 7.59 -7.97 8.26
N ASP A 74 8.33 -6.91 8.57
CA ASP A 74 8.36 -6.27 9.88
C ASP A 74 8.64 -4.76 9.78
N ALA A 75 8.56 -4.07 10.92
CA ALA A 75 8.74 -2.63 10.99
C ALA A 75 10.15 -2.16 10.64
N GLY A 76 11.19 -2.96 10.94
CA GLY A 76 12.58 -2.62 10.62
C GLY A 76 12.80 -2.65 9.12
N ALA A 77 12.44 -3.77 8.48
CA ALA A 77 12.51 -3.93 7.04
C ALA A 77 11.61 -2.92 6.29
N ALA A 78 10.51 -2.49 6.89
CA ALA A 78 9.63 -1.48 6.30
C ALA A 78 10.31 -0.11 6.16
N VAL A 79 11.16 0.28 7.11
CA VAL A 79 11.91 1.54 7.02
C VAL A 79 12.90 1.50 5.86
N ASP A 80 13.66 0.41 5.73
CA ASP A 80 14.64 0.25 4.67
C ASP A 80 13.96 0.19 3.29
N LYS A 81 12.86 -0.57 3.17
CA LYS A 81 12.09 -0.64 1.93
C LYS A 81 11.43 0.70 1.59
N ALA A 82 10.91 1.43 2.57
CA ALA A 82 10.34 2.75 2.36
C ALA A 82 11.38 3.71 1.76
N ARG A 83 12.61 3.75 2.31
CA ARG A 83 13.71 4.57 1.79
C ARG A 83 14.09 4.20 0.36
N GLU A 84 14.19 2.90 0.08
CA GLU A 84 14.46 2.38 -1.27
C GLU A 84 13.39 2.83 -2.28
N LEU A 85 12.11 2.79 -1.89
CA LEU A 85 10.99 3.15 -2.79
C LEU A 85 10.91 4.64 -3.11
N ILE A 86 11.19 5.49 -2.13
CA ILE A 86 11.11 6.95 -2.30
C ILE A 86 12.45 7.57 -2.71
N ASN A 87 13.51 6.76 -2.90
CA ASN A 87 14.88 7.20 -3.19
C ASN A 87 15.37 8.31 -2.22
N ALA A 88 15.13 8.12 -0.92
CA ALA A 88 15.56 9.06 0.15
C ALA A 88 16.83 8.60 0.87
#